data_AF-A0A821F683-F1
#
_entry.id   AF-A0A821F683-F1
#
_cell.length_a   1.000
_cell.length_b   1.000
_cell.length_c   1.000
_cell.angle_alpha   90.00
_cell.angle_beta   90.00
_cell.angle_gamma   90.00
#
_symmetry.space_group_name_H-M   'P 1'
#
loop_
_entity.id
_entity.type
_entity.pdbx_description
1 polymer ?
#
loop_
_entity_poly.entity_id
_entity_poly.type
_entity_poly.pdbx_seq_one_letter_code
_entity_poly.pdbx_strand_id
1 'polypeptide(L)'
;MVIKTLPIPTTKTNGNNQLGPKKPSLLSQSVSCPPDDRSEQHRLPDAADLRRMCIITKSDLNRIYDNLDRRQRDKDAVRQELERKKEMAERSAQITKQWPNTIIGARERKLELKKIRDQEEEERKKVLDLEEEKLAAERRREQIEKAKQLQYYETDRVRTFH
;
A
#
# COMPACT_ATOMS: atom_id res chain seq x y z
N MET A 1 -5.60 -23.82 34.88
CA MET A 1 -5.49 -24.02 33.43
C MET A 1 -4.63 -22.91 32.85
N VAL A 2 -3.34 -23.20 32.61
CA VAL A 2 -2.36 -22.20 32.17
C VAL A 2 -2.30 -22.23 30.66
N ILE A 3 -2.72 -21.13 30.03
CA ILE A 3 -2.73 -20.99 28.57
C ILE A 3 -1.27 -20.81 28.12
N LYS A 4 -0.67 -21.89 27.60
CA LYS A 4 0.63 -21.85 26.93
C LYS A 4 0.51 -20.95 25.69
N THR A 5 1.10 -19.77 25.76
CA THR A 5 1.32 -18.91 24.60
C THR A 5 2.37 -19.56 23.70
N LEU A 6 1.95 -20.00 22.52
CA LEU A 6 2.85 -20.47 21.48
C LEU A 6 3.55 -19.27 20.84
N PRO A 7 4.89 -19.30 20.63
CA PRO A 7 5.60 -18.21 19.98
C PRO A 7 5.31 -18.19 18.47
N ILE A 8 5.03 -16.99 17.97
CA ILE A 8 4.81 -16.67 16.56
C ILE A 8 6.12 -16.85 15.78
N PRO A 9 6.13 -17.52 14.62
CA PRO A 9 7.34 -17.68 13.82
C PRO A 9 7.76 -16.33 13.22
N THR A 10 8.93 -15.85 13.61
CA THR A 10 9.60 -14.72 12.98
C THR A 10 10.14 -15.17 11.62
N THR A 11 9.53 -14.69 10.53
CA THR A 11 10.14 -14.81 9.21
C THR A 11 11.38 -13.92 9.18
N LYS A 12 12.55 -14.53 9.33
CA LYS A 12 13.83 -13.88 9.04
C LYS A 12 13.81 -13.43 7.58
N THR A 13 13.72 -12.12 7.35
CA THR A 13 14.05 -11.49 6.07
C THR A 13 15.53 -11.75 5.83
N ASN A 14 15.81 -12.76 5.00
CA ASN A 14 17.15 -13.12 4.58
C ASN A 14 17.68 -11.99 3.70
N GLY A 15 18.62 -11.21 4.25
CA GLY A 15 19.25 -10.10 3.55
C GLY A 15 19.97 -10.59 2.30
N ASN A 16 19.45 -10.15 1.15
CA ASN A 16 20.14 -9.92 -0.11
C ASN A 16 21.52 -10.56 -0.24
N ASN A 17 21.55 -11.77 -0.77
CA ASN A 17 22.66 -12.22 -1.60
C ASN A 17 22.73 -11.29 -2.82
N GLN A 18 23.63 -10.29 -2.77
CA GLN A 18 24.09 -9.59 -3.96
C GLN A 18 24.89 -10.58 -4.82
N LEU A 19 24.19 -11.41 -5.57
CA LEU A 19 24.74 -12.02 -6.78
C LEU A 19 24.69 -10.93 -7.85
N GLY A 20 25.71 -10.06 -7.83
CA GLY A 20 26.07 -9.32 -9.03
C GLY A 20 26.22 -10.29 -10.20
N PRO A 21 26.00 -9.85 -11.45
CA PRO A 21 26.14 -10.72 -12.60
C PRO A 21 27.55 -11.33 -12.55
N LYS A 22 27.64 -12.65 -12.31
CA LYS A 22 28.88 -13.40 -12.46
C LYS A 22 29.28 -13.20 -13.92
N LYS A 23 30.25 -12.32 -14.14
CA LYS A 23 30.88 -12.16 -15.45
C LYS A 23 31.36 -13.56 -15.86
N PRO A 24 30.97 -14.08 -17.03
CA PRO A 24 31.54 -15.34 -17.50
C PRO A 24 33.06 -15.13 -17.59
N SER A 25 33.82 -15.98 -16.89
CA SER A 25 35.26 -16.05 -17.03
C SER A 25 35.58 -16.30 -18.49
N LEU A 26 36.19 -15.30 -19.14
CA LEU A 26 36.72 -15.41 -20.48
C LEU A 26 37.87 -16.41 -20.43
N LEU A 27 37.57 -17.68 -20.66
CA LEU A 27 38.55 -18.62 -21.15
C LEU A 27 38.92 -18.11 -22.54
N SER A 28 40.13 -17.61 -22.69
CA SER A 28 40.73 -17.18 -23.95
C SER A 28 40.91 -18.39 -24.87
N GLN A 29 39.82 -18.85 -25.47
CA GLN A 29 39.92 -19.52 -26.76
C GLN A 29 39.99 -18.40 -27.78
N SER A 30 41.18 -18.21 -28.34
CA SER A 30 41.41 -17.40 -29.52
C SER A 30 40.56 -17.97 -30.66
N VAL A 31 39.31 -17.52 -30.76
CA VAL A 31 38.56 -17.60 -32.00
C VAL A 31 39.20 -16.54 -32.86
N SER A 32 40.10 -16.95 -33.76
CA SER A 32 40.59 -16.07 -34.82
C SER A 32 39.38 -15.55 -35.57
N CYS A 33 38.99 -14.30 -35.29
CA CYS A 33 38.11 -13.59 -36.19
C CYS A 33 38.83 -13.52 -37.53
N PRO A 34 38.25 -14.05 -38.62
CA PRO A 34 38.76 -13.71 -39.94
C PRO A 34 38.74 -12.18 -40.05
N PRO A 35 39.75 -11.57 -40.69
CA PRO A 35 39.78 -10.12 -40.84
C PRO A 35 38.45 -9.65 -41.46
N ASP A 36 37.81 -8.69 -40.80
CA ASP A 36 36.68 -7.92 -41.34
C ASP A 36 37.19 -7.17 -42.58
N ASP A 37 37.21 -7.87 -43.71
CA ASP A 37 37.44 -7.27 -45.01
C ASP A 37 36.17 -6.51 -45.39
N ARG A 38 36.06 -5.27 -44.91
CA ARG A 38 35.01 -4.32 -45.28
C ARG A 38 35.16 -3.82 -46.73
N SER A 39 35.54 -4.73 -47.63
CA SER A 39 35.69 -4.50 -49.06
C SER A 39 34.98 -5.56 -49.92
N GLU A 40 34.11 -6.41 -49.37
CA GLU A 40 33.10 -7.10 -50.18
C GLU A 40 31.93 -6.16 -50.49
N GLN A 41 32.23 -5.19 -51.36
CA GLN A 41 31.23 -4.48 -52.13
C GLN A 41 30.53 -5.51 -53.02
N HIS A 42 29.25 -5.78 -52.73
CA HIS A 42 28.23 -6.35 -53.62
C HIS A 42 28.76 -7.03 -54.90
N ARG A 43 29.46 -8.17 -54.75
CA ARG A 43 29.83 -8.99 -55.91
C ARG A 43 28.55 -9.59 -56.47
N LEU A 44 28.24 -9.31 -57.74
CA LEU A 44 27.13 -9.97 -58.42
C LEU A 44 27.42 -11.48 -58.46
N PRO A 45 26.44 -12.33 -58.12
CA PRO A 45 26.66 -13.77 -58.03
C PRO A 45 27.11 -14.34 -59.37
N ASP A 46 28.12 -15.22 -59.34
CA ASP A 46 28.58 -15.94 -60.52
C ASP A 46 27.53 -16.97 -60.99
N ALA A 47 27.59 -17.45 -62.22
CA ALA A 47 26.62 -18.38 -62.80
C ALA A 47 26.50 -19.70 -61.98
N ALA A 48 27.57 -20.10 -61.28
CA ALA A 48 27.57 -21.21 -60.35
C ALA A 48 26.85 -20.89 -59.03
N ASP A 49 26.90 -19.64 -58.57
CA ASP A 49 26.21 -19.18 -57.36
C ASP A 49 24.72 -19.00 -57.60
N LEU A 50 24.31 -18.48 -58.76
CA LEU A 50 22.89 -18.38 -59.16
C LEU A 50 22.16 -19.73 -59.10
N ARG A 51 22.84 -20.84 -59.42
CA ARG A 51 22.29 -22.20 -59.33
C ARG A 51 22.19 -22.72 -57.88
N ARG A 52 22.90 -22.09 -56.94
CA ARG A 52 22.91 -22.42 -55.50
C ARG A 52 22.03 -21.48 -54.68
N MET A 53 21.57 -20.38 -55.25
CA MET A 53 20.73 -19.39 -54.57
C MET A 53 19.32 -19.93 -54.36
N CYS A 54 18.86 -19.86 -53.11
CA CYS A 54 17.48 -20.14 -52.76
C CYS A 54 16.62 -18.91 -53.09
N ILE A 55 15.74 -19.02 -54.09
CA ILE A 55 14.77 -17.97 -54.42
C ILE A 55 13.62 -18.07 -53.42
N ILE A 56 13.61 -17.21 -52.41
CA ILE A 56 12.54 -17.14 -51.41
C ILE A 56 11.42 -16.25 -51.95
N THR A 57 10.20 -16.79 -52.03
CA THR A 57 9.03 -16.00 -52.44
C THR A 57 8.60 -15.03 -51.33
N LYS A 58 7.86 -13.97 -51.66
CA LYS A 58 7.32 -13.03 -50.64
C LYS A 58 6.50 -13.75 -49.56
N SER A 59 5.73 -14.77 -49.96
CA SER A 59 4.96 -15.61 -49.02
C SER A 59 5.86 -16.37 -48.05
N ASP A 60 6.99 -16.90 -48.53
CA ASP A 60 7.94 -17.61 -47.67
C ASP A 60 8.65 -16.66 -46.69
N LEU A 61 9.01 -15.45 -47.14
CA LEU A 61 9.56 -14.42 -46.26
C LEU A 61 8.57 -14.04 -45.15
N ASN A 62 7.30 -13.77 -45.50
CA ASN A 62 6.27 -13.46 -44.51
C ASN A 62 6.10 -14.60 -43.50
N ARG A 63 6.08 -15.85 -43.97
CA ARG A 63 6.01 -17.03 -43.10
C ARG A 63 7.21 -17.10 -42.15
N ILE A 64 8.42 -16.79 -42.61
CA ILE A 64 9.61 -16.78 -41.76
C ILE A 64 9.50 -15.69 -40.69
N TYR A 65 9.11 -14.47 -41.05
CA TYR A 65 8.87 -13.38 -40.09
C TYR A 65 7.80 -13.74 -39.06
N ASP A 66 6.67 -14.29 -39.52
CA ASP A 66 5.60 -14.75 -38.65
C ASP A 66 6.09 -15.80 -37.64
N ASN A 67 6.94 -16.74 -38.06
CA ASN A 67 7.45 -17.78 -37.17
C ASN A 67 8.52 -17.25 -36.18
N LEU A 68 9.34 -16.28 -36.60
CA LEU A 68 10.30 -15.61 -35.72
C LEU A 68 9.60 -14.83 -34.61
N ASP A 69 8.53 -14.12 -34.95
CA ASP A 69 7.79 -13.27 -34.02
C ASP A 69 6.72 -14.04 -33.21
N ARG A 70 6.45 -15.31 -33.54
CA ARG A 70 5.41 -16.11 -32.88
C ARG A 70 5.53 -16.10 -31.35
N ARG A 71 6.74 -16.34 -30.82
CA ARG A 71 6.97 -16.33 -29.36
C ARG A 71 6.73 -14.97 -28.73
N GLN A 72 7.00 -13.89 -29.47
CA GLN A 72 6.80 -12.53 -28.99
C GLN A 72 5.31 -12.17 -29.01
N ARG A 73 4.61 -12.49 -30.10
CA ARG A 73 3.15 -12.32 -30.21
C ARG A 73 2.38 -13.09 -29.15
N ASP A 74 2.77 -14.34 -28.88
CA ASP A 74 2.13 -15.15 -27.83
C ASP A 74 2.33 -14.51 -26.44
N LYS A 75 3.52 -13.98 -26.15
CA LYS A 75 3.78 -13.24 -24.89
C LYS A 75 2.98 -11.95 -24.79
N ASP A 76 2.91 -11.20 -25.87
CA ASP A 76 2.19 -9.93 -25.92
C ASP A 76 0.68 -10.15 -25.81
N ALA A 77 0.15 -11.19 -26.45
CA ALA A 77 -1.25 -11.62 -26.29
C ALA A 77 -1.59 -12.01 -24.85
N VAL A 78 -0.72 -12.79 -24.20
CA VAL A 78 -0.89 -13.14 -22.77
C VAL A 78 -0.85 -11.90 -21.89
N ARG A 79 0.06 -10.96 -22.17
CA ARG A 79 0.16 -9.69 -21.43
C ARG A 79 -1.12 -8.86 -21.56
N GLN A 80 -1.61 -8.68 -22.78
CA GLN A 80 -2.84 -7.93 -23.06
C GLN A 80 -4.04 -8.57 -22.37
N GLU A 81 -4.13 -9.90 -22.35
CA GLU A 81 -5.22 -10.61 -21.66
C GLU A 81 -5.15 -10.42 -20.13
N LEU A 82 -3.95 -10.44 -19.56
CA LEU A 82 -3.75 -10.13 -18.14
C LEU A 82 -4.13 -8.69 -17.81
N GLU A 83 -3.75 -7.74 -18.67
CA GLU A 83 -4.12 -6.32 -18.53
C GLU A 83 -5.64 -6.13 -18.59
N ARG A 84 -6.32 -6.71 -19.58
CA ARG A 84 -7.80 -6.69 -19.66
C ARG A 84 -8.45 -7.26 -18.41
N LYS A 85 -7.96 -8.38 -17.89
CA LYS A 85 -8.49 -8.99 -16.66
C LYS A 85 -8.29 -8.09 -15.45
N LYS A 86 -7.13 -7.45 -15.32
CA LYS A 86 -6.86 -6.48 -14.25
C LYS A 86 -7.78 -5.27 -14.33
N GLU A 87 -7.91 -4.67 -15.51
CA GLU A 87 -8.83 -3.54 -15.73
C GLU A 87 -10.28 -3.92 -15.39
N MET A 88 -10.71 -5.11 -15.80
CA MET A 88 -12.05 -5.60 -15.48
C MET A 88 -12.24 -5.81 -13.98
N ALA A 89 -11.24 -6.37 -13.29
CA ALA A 89 -11.26 -6.55 -11.84
C ALA A 89 -11.26 -5.22 -11.08
N GLU A 90 -10.53 -4.22 -11.56
CA GLU A 90 -10.54 -2.87 -10.99
C GLU A 90 -11.90 -2.20 -11.16
N ARG A 91 -12.51 -2.30 -12.33
CA ARG A 91 -13.87 -1.79 -12.59
C ARG A 91 -14.91 -2.47 -11.70
N SER A 92 -14.86 -3.79 -11.58
CA SER A 92 -15.81 -4.53 -10.73
C SER A 92 -15.60 -4.22 -9.25
N ALA A 93 -14.35 -4.04 -8.79
CA ALA A 93 -14.05 -3.59 -7.43
C ALA A 93 -14.60 -2.19 -7.14
N GLN A 94 -14.48 -1.25 -8.08
CA GLN A 94 -15.04 0.11 -7.92
C GLN A 94 -16.57 0.09 -7.79
N ILE A 95 -17.25 -0.70 -8.61
CA ILE A 95 -18.72 -0.88 -8.52
C ILE A 95 -19.10 -1.50 -7.18
N THR A 96 -18.36 -2.53 -6.72
CA THR A 96 -18.64 -3.22 -5.46
C THR A 96 -18.50 -2.30 -4.25
N LYS A 97 -17.56 -1.34 -4.28
CA LYS A 97 -17.42 -0.31 -3.22
C LYS A 97 -18.65 0.57 -3.08
N GLN A 98 -19.37 0.82 -4.18
CA GLN A 98 -20.59 1.64 -4.17
C GLN A 98 -21.81 0.87 -3.65
N TRP A 99 -21.70 -0.45 -3.46
CA TRP A 99 -22.83 -1.24 -2.96
C TRP A 99 -23.04 -1.00 -1.46
N PRO A 100 -24.24 -0.54 -1.06
CA PRO A 100 -24.51 -0.13 0.33
C PRO A 100 -24.49 -1.32 1.32
N ASN A 101 -24.68 -2.54 0.81
CA ASN A 101 -24.89 -3.75 1.61
C ASN A 101 -23.68 -4.70 1.62
N THR A 102 -22.47 -4.16 1.49
CA THR A 102 -21.23 -4.95 1.60
C THR A 102 -20.83 -5.13 3.07
N ILE A 103 -20.38 -6.33 3.46
CA ILE A 103 -19.94 -6.65 4.84
C ILE A 103 -18.85 -5.67 5.33
N ILE A 104 -17.93 -5.30 4.42
CA ILE A 104 -16.86 -4.32 4.70
C ILE A 104 -17.47 -2.95 5.04
N GLY A 105 -18.38 -2.44 4.22
CA GLY A 105 -19.06 -1.16 4.48
C GLY A 105 -19.94 -1.19 5.74
N ALA A 106 -20.54 -2.33 6.08
CA ALA A 106 -21.25 -2.49 7.35
C ALA A 106 -20.32 -2.40 8.56
N ARG A 107 -19.10 -2.96 8.46
CA ARG A 107 -18.08 -2.88 9.50
C ARG A 107 -17.55 -1.45 9.67
N GLU A 108 -17.30 -0.76 8.56
CA GLU A 108 -16.87 0.65 8.57
C GLU A 108 -17.91 1.54 9.25
N ARG A 109 -19.19 1.44 8.85
CA ARG A 109 -20.29 2.16 9.50
C ARG A 109 -20.38 1.87 11.00
N LYS A 110 -20.21 0.61 11.42
CA LYS A 110 -20.22 0.26 12.85
C LYS A 110 -19.06 0.91 13.60
N LEU A 111 -17.88 0.99 12.99
CA LEU A 111 -16.71 1.66 13.59
C LEU A 111 -16.92 3.17 13.68
N GLU A 112 -17.48 3.80 12.66
CA GLU A 112 -17.83 5.23 12.67
C GLU A 112 -18.87 5.55 13.74
N LEU A 113 -19.96 4.79 13.81
CA LEU A 113 -20.98 4.95 14.85
C LEU A 113 -20.41 4.79 16.26
N LYS A 114 -19.48 3.84 16.45
CA LYS A 114 -18.81 3.68 17.73
C LYS A 114 -17.96 4.92 18.06
N LYS A 115 -17.19 5.44 17.11
CA LYS A 115 -16.39 6.66 17.33
C LYS A 115 -17.26 7.85 17.72
N ILE A 116 -18.38 8.05 17.02
CA ILE A 116 -19.32 9.14 17.32
C ILE A 116 -19.84 9.00 18.75
N ARG A 117 -20.30 7.81 19.12
CA ARG A 117 -20.80 7.55 20.48
C ARG A 117 -19.72 7.80 21.54
N ASP A 118 -18.51 7.28 21.32
CA ASP A 118 -17.41 7.42 22.27
C ASP A 118 -17.01 8.93 22.41
N GLN A 119 -17.06 9.71 21.32
CA GLN A 119 -16.87 11.18 21.34
C GLN A 119 -17.96 11.91 22.13
N GLU A 120 -19.23 11.58 21.89
CA GLU A 120 -20.35 12.17 22.64
C GLU A 120 -20.27 11.85 24.14
N GLU A 121 -19.84 10.64 24.51
CA GLU A 121 -19.62 10.26 25.90
C GLU A 121 -18.49 11.07 26.57
N GLU A 122 -17.39 11.31 25.86
CA GLU A 122 -16.29 12.14 26.35
C GLU A 122 -16.71 13.61 26.51
N GLU A 123 -17.48 14.15 25.57
CA GLU A 123 -18.01 15.51 25.66
C GLU A 123 -18.96 15.66 26.85
N ARG A 124 -19.87 14.71 27.06
CA ARG A 124 -20.77 14.70 28.22
C ARG A 124 -20.01 14.65 29.55
N LYS A 125 -18.94 13.85 29.63
CA LYS A 125 -18.08 13.80 30.82
C LYS A 125 -17.42 15.14 31.10
N LYS A 126 -16.88 15.81 30.08
CA LYS A 126 -16.26 17.13 30.23
C LYS A 126 -17.25 18.18 30.74
N VAL A 127 -18.49 18.15 30.25
CA VAL A 127 -19.54 19.07 30.73
C VAL A 127 -19.85 18.81 32.21
N LEU A 128 -19.97 17.53 32.59
CA LEU A 128 -20.22 17.15 33.97
C LEU A 128 -19.08 17.55 34.90
N ASP A 129 -17.82 17.37 34.50
CA ASP A 129 -16.65 17.80 35.28
C ASP A 129 -16.68 19.32 35.54
N LEU A 130 -17.06 20.13 34.54
CA LEU A 130 -17.19 21.58 34.68
C LEU A 130 -18.35 21.98 35.60
N GLU A 131 -19.47 21.25 35.57
CA GLU A 131 -20.61 21.49 36.46
C GLU A 131 -20.26 21.13 37.91
N GLU A 132 -19.59 20.00 38.13
CA GLU A 132 -19.12 19.59 39.45
C GLU A 132 -18.10 20.56 40.04
N GLU A 133 -17.17 21.08 39.23
CA GLU A 133 -16.19 22.08 39.66
C GLU A 133 -16.88 23.38 40.11
N LYS A 134 -17.88 23.85 39.36
CA LYS A 134 -18.68 25.04 39.73
C LYS A 134 -19.42 24.82 41.05
N LEU A 135 -20.08 23.68 41.20
CA LEU A 135 -20.82 23.34 42.42
C LEU A 135 -19.89 23.24 43.63
N ALA A 136 -18.70 22.67 43.46
CA ALA A 136 -17.70 22.59 44.52
C ALA A 136 -17.17 23.97 44.92
N ALA A 137 -16.93 24.86 43.95
CA ALA A 137 -16.53 26.23 44.19
C ALA A 137 -17.62 27.03 44.93
N GLU A 138 -18.89 26.86 44.56
CA GLU A 138 -20.03 27.47 45.23
C GLU A 138 -20.16 26.97 46.68
N ARG A 139 -20.14 25.65 46.91
CA ARG A 139 -20.15 25.08 48.28
C ARG A 139 -19.00 25.60 49.13
N ARG A 140 -17.81 25.70 48.55
CA ARG A 140 -16.65 26.27 49.25
C ARG A 140 -16.89 27.74 49.63
N ARG A 141 -17.45 28.53 48.72
CA ARG A 141 -17.78 29.94 48.97
C ARG A 141 -18.82 30.06 50.10
N GLU A 142 -19.89 29.28 50.06
CA GLU A 142 -20.94 29.25 51.08
C GLU A 142 -20.38 28.90 52.46
N GLN A 143 -19.51 27.89 52.54
CA GLN A 143 -18.86 27.51 53.79
C GLN A 143 -17.98 28.64 54.35
N ILE A 144 -17.20 29.31 53.50
CA ILE A 144 -16.38 30.45 53.89
C ILE A 144 -17.25 31.62 54.37
N GLU A 145 -18.35 31.90 53.68
CA GLU A 145 -19.26 32.99 54.05
C GLU A 145 -19.95 32.72 55.38
N LYS A 146 -20.44 31.49 55.59
CA LYS A 146 -21.01 31.07 56.87
C LYS A 146 -19.99 31.16 58.00
N ALA A 147 -18.75 30.74 57.77
CA ALA A 147 -17.67 30.87 58.75
C ALA A 147 -17.37 32.35 59.08
N LYS A 148 -17.33 33.23 58.07
CA LYS A 148 -17.16 34.68 58.26
C LYS A 148 -18.30 35.29 59.08
N GLN A 149 -19.54 34.89 58.80
CA GLN A 149 -20.70 35.35 59.57
C GLN A 149 -20.58 34.94 61.04
N LEU A 150 -20.29 33.67 61.32
CA LEU A 150 -20.08 33.18 62.68
C LEU A 150 -18.95 33.94 63.40
N GLN A 151 -17.81 34.12 62.72
CA GLN A 151 -16.68 34.88 63.26
C GLN A 151 -17.05 36.34 63.56
N TYR A 152 -17.85 36.98 62.69
CA TYR A 152 -18.33 38.34 62.90
C TYR A 152 -19.22 38.46 64.15
N TYR A 153 -20.16 37.52 64.33
CA TYR A 153 -21.03 37.48 65.52
C TYR A 153 -20.26 37.18 66.82
N GLU A 154 -19.13 36.48 66.76
CA GLU A 154 -18.27 36.24 67.92
C GLU A 154 -17.53 37.49 68.42
N THR A 155 -17.40 38.55 67.60
CA THR A 155 -16.68 39.75 68.02
C THR A 155 -17.43 40.47 69.15
N ASP A 156 -16.69 40.93 70.18
CA ASP A 156 -17.27 41.59 71.37
C ASP A 156 -18.14 42.81 71.02
N ARG A 157 -17.82 43.49 69.92
CA ARG A 157 -18.58 44.62 69.38
C ARG A 157 -19.96 44.26 68.85
N VAL A 158 -20.22 43.01 68.48
CA VAL A 158 -21.54 42.57 68.00
C VAL A 158 -22.26 41.80 69.11
N ARG A 159 -21.51 41.00 69.88
CA ARG A 159 -21.99 40.24 71.03
C ARG A 159 -22.58 41.12 72.15
N THR A 160 -22.11 42.34 72.31
CA THR A 160 -22.63 43.30 73.30
C THR A 160 -23.97 43.93 72.89
N PHE A 161 -24.34 43.84 71.60
CA PHE A 161 -25.57 44.44 71.05
C PHE A 161 -26.69 43.43 70.77
N HIS A 162 -26.43 42.13 70.95
CA HIS A 162 -27.38 41.03 70.74
C HIS A 162 -27.62 40.29 72.05
#